data_AF-A0A0J0XLF5-F1
#
_entry.id   AF-A0A0J0XLF5-F1
#
_cell.length_a   1.000
_cell.length_b   1.000
_cell.length_c   1.000
_cell.angle_alpha   90.00
_cell.angle_beta   90.00
_cell.angle_gamma   90.00
#
_symmetry.space_group_name_H-M   'P 1'
#
loop_
_entity.id
_entity.type
_entity.pdbx_description
1 polymer ?
#
loop_
_entity_poly.entity_id
_entity_poly.type
_entity_poly.pdbx_seq_one_letter_code
_entity_poly.pdbx_strand_id
1 'polypeptide(L)'
;MEAAVYQLRRFVNEYGDTGKAEIHAAVPKRVLSMDVDEAEKYLYCGPLVKDGVLYIVFRSDRLYVNLDDGLDPIKLTRALSETPAASAATLSPTVKVSIAKNYDPKAEQLRVAVAEAVNVPDLKLVPNFEHNYGAMKAAQAAGVSVRSGWEDALARATADYFAELASQLKRHKIATDDILQEAFVDVVSKREVVLRD
;
A
#
# COMPACT_ATOMS: atom_id res chain seq x y z
N MET A 1 -13.45 1.86 25.13
CA MET A 1 -12.59 2.98 24.65
C MET A 1 -11.12 2.60 24.59
N GLU A 2 -10.56 1.90 25.58
CA GLU A 2 -9.15 1.45 25.55
C GLU A 2 -8.80 0.64 24.30
N ALA A 3 -9.68 -0.26 23.87
CA ALA A 3 -9.46 -1.05 22.67
C ALA A 3 -9.37 -0.19 21.38
N ALA A 4 -10.18 0.87 21.27
CA ALA A 4 -10.11 1.79 20.14
C ALA A 4 -8.78 2.57 20.12
N VAL A 5 -8.32 3.03 21.29
CA VAL A 5 -7.01 3.70 21.43
C VAL A 5 -5.87 2.74 21.08
N TYR A 6 -5.95 1.48 21.53
CA TYR A 6 -4.99 0.44 21.21
C TYR A 6 -4.90 0.20 19.70
N GLN A 7 -6.02 0.04 19.01
CA GLN A 7 -6.03 -0.20 17.57
C GLN A 7 -5.53 0.99 16.76
N LEU A 8 -5.91 2.22 17.14
CA LEU A 8 -5.37 3.43 16.49
C LEU A 8 -3.85 3.55 16.70
N ARG A 9 -3.36 3.21 17.90
CA ARG A 9 -1.92 3.15 18.15
C ARG A 9 -1.25 2.07 17.31
N ARG A 10 -1.85 0.89 17.18
CA ARG A 10 -1.34 -0.20 16.33
C ARG A 10 -1.27 0.23 14.87
N PHE A 11 -2.32 0.86 14.35
CA PHE A 11 -2.36 1.41 13.00
C PHE A 11 -1.24 2.43 12.75
N VAL A 12 -1.07 3.37 13.67
CA VAL A 12 -0.03 4.40 13.58
C VAL A 12 1.38 3.81 13.73
N ASN A 13 1.57 2.81 14.60
CA ASN A 13 2.86 2.12 14.72
C ASN A 13 3.20 1.33 13.46
N GLU A 14 2.18 0.79 12.77
CA GLU A 14 2.36 -0.01 11.56
C GLU A 14 2.63 0.85 10.32
N TYR A 15 1.95 1.99 10.19
CA TYR A 15 1.97 2.82 8.96
C TYR A 15 2.59 4.20 9.16
N GLY A 16 3.09 4.51 10.36
CA GLY A 16 3.80 5.75 10.67
C GLY A 16 2.99 7.00 10.36
N ASP A 17 3.68 8.03 9.86
CA ASP A 17 3.08 9.32 9.53
C ASP A 17 2.14 9.26 8.32
N THR A 18 2.37 8.33 7.39
CA THR A 18 1.44 8.04 6.28
C THR A 18 0.08 7.62 6.83
N GLY A 19 0.05 6.66 7.77
CA GLY A 19 -1.19 6.25 8.40
C GLY A 19 -1.91 7.40 9.12
N LYS A 20 -1.17 8.22 9.89
CA LYS A 20 -1.74 9.39 10.57
C LYS A 20 -2.37 10.37 9.58
N ALA A 21 -1.69 10.65 8.47
CA ALA A 21 -2.16 11.58 7.45
C ALA A 21 -3.48 11.11 6.82
N GLU A 22 -3.60 9.81 6.48
CA GLU A 22 -4.83 9.27 5.91
C GLU A 22 -6.01 9.33 6.91
N ILE A 23 -5.77 9.08 8.20
CA ILE A 23 -6.80 9.26 9.24
C ILE A 23 -7.23 10.73 9.34
N HIS A 24 -6.27 11.66 9.37
CA HIS A 24 -6.57 13.09 9.47
C HIS A 24 -7.35 13.61 8.27
N ALA A 25 -7.02 13.14 7.07
CA ALA A 25 -7.73 13.49 5.84
C ALA A 25 -9.17 12.97 5.83
N ALA A 26 -9.38 11.73 6.28
CA ALA A 26 -10.69 11.09 6.30
C ALA A 26 -11.59 11.54 7.45
N VAL A 27 -11.01 11.96 8.58
CA VAL A 27 -11.72 12.27 9.83
C VAL A 27 -11.44 13.71 10.30
N PRO A 28 -11.74 14.74 9.47
CA PRO A 28 -11.42 16.13 9.80
C PRO A 28 -12.13 16.65 11.05
N LYS A 29 -13.28 16.07 11.42
CA LYS A 29 -14.01 16.46 12.64
C LYS A 29 -13.35 15.94 13.92
N ARG A 30 -12.42 14.99 13.82
CA ARG A 30 -11.74 14.35 14.96
C ARG A 30 -12.70 13.77 16.00
N VAL A 31 -13.84 13.27 15.53
CA VAL A 31 -14.85 12.61 16.37
C VAL A 31 -14.77 11.10 16.14
N LEU A 32 -14.77 10.36 17.25
CA LEU A 32 -15.01 8.91 17.29
C LEU A 32 -16.41 8.69 17.87
N SER A 33 -17.27 7.98 17.15
CA SER A 33 -18.63 7.62 17.58
C SER A 33 -18.88 6.12 17.42
N MET A 34 -20.08 5.68 17.79
CA MET A 34 -20.56 4.31 17.63
C MET A 34 -21.93 4.34 16.97
N ASP A 35 -22.22 3.35 16.13
CA ASP A 35 -23.52 3.23 15.47
C ASP A 35 -23.84 1.77 15.10
N VAL A 36 -25.04 1.51 14.63
CA VAL A 36 -25.43 0.21 14.09
C VAL A 36 -24.89 0.05 12.67
N ASP A 37 -24.36 -1.12 12.33
CA ASP A 37 -24.00 -1.50 10.96
C ASP A 37 -25.26 -1.85 10.17
N GLU A 38 -26.00 -0.83 9.72
CA GLU A 38 -27.24 -1.00 8.95
C GLU A 38 -27.03 -1.74 7.62
N ALA A 39 -25.82 -1.69 7.07
CA ALA A 39 -25.45 -2.37 5.83
C ALA A 39 -25.06 -3.84 6.04
N GLU A 40 -25.00 -4.29 7.31
CA GLU A 40 -24.52 -5.63 7.70
C GLU A 40 -23.16 -6.00 7.07
N LYS A 41 -22.30 -4.99 6.88
CA LYS A 41 -20.99 -5.13 6.22
C LYS A 41 -20.02 -5.99 7.02
N TYR A 42 -20.15 -5.98 8.34
CA TYR A 42 -19.28 -6.67 9.27
C TYR A 42 -20.02 -7.80 9.99
N LEU A 43 -19.32 -8.89 10.28
CA LEU A 43 -19.89 -10.01 11.05
C LEU A 43 -20.12 -9.67 12.54
N TYR A 44 -19.33 -8.74 13.10
CA TYR A 44 -19.43 -8.31 14.50
C TYR A 44 -19.41 -6.79 14.61
N CYS A 45 -18.26 -6.20 14.31
CA CYS A 45 -18.05 -4.77 14.29
C CYS A 45 -16.95 -4.38 13.30
N GLY A 46 -16.89 -3.10 12.97
CA GLY A 46 -15.85 -2.54 12.11
C GLY A 46 -15.91 -1.02 12.01
N PRO A 47 -14.96 -0.43 11.27
CA PRO A 47 -14.90 1.00 11.08
C PRO A 47 -15.83 1.45 9.95
N LEU A 48 -16.42 2.62 10.13
CA LEU A 48 -17.11 3.38 9.10
C LEU A 48 -16.66 4.84 9.18
N VAL A 49 -16.27 5.42 8.05
CA VAL A 49 -16.03 6.86 7.96
C VAL A 49 -17.21 7.49 7.22
N LYS A 50 -17.93 8.38 7.89
CA LYS A 50 -19.10 9.06 7.34
C LYS A 50 -19.11 10.52 7.79
N ASP A 51 -19.32 11.43 6.85
CA ASP A 51 -19.40 12.88 7.10
C ASP A 51 -18.21 13.43 7.91
N GLY A 52 -17.01 12.89 7.67
CA GLY A 52 -15.77 13.27 8.36
C GLY A 52 -15.67 12.84 9.83
N VAL A 53 -16.50 11.89 10.27
CA VAL A 53 -16.49 11.24 11.58
C VAL A 53 -16.10 9.78 11.42
N LEU A 54 -15.32 9.25 12.36
CA LEU A 54 -15.02 7.83 12.46
C LEU A 54 -16.03 7.17 13.39
N TYR A 55 -16.69 6.13 12.93
CA TYR A 55 -17.62 5.31 13.69
C TYR A 55 -17.04 3.91 13.90
N ILE A 56 -17.23 3.36 15.08
CA ILE A 56 -17.21 1.91 15.30
C ILE A 56 -18.64 1.43 15.14
N VAL A 57 -18.92 0.74 14.03
CA VAL A 57 -20.23 0.16 13.77
C VAL A 57 -20.31 -1.28 14.27
N PHE A 58 -21.48 -1.71 14.73
CA PHE A 58 -21.71 -3.08 15.23
C PHE A 58 -23.01 -3.66 14.67
N ARG A 59 -23.05 -4.99 14.48
CA ARG A 59 -24.30 -5.67 14.17
C ARG A 59 -25.25 -5.62 15.36
N SER A 60 -26.51 -5.30 15.11
CA SER A 60 -27.55 -5.19 16.14
C SER A 60 -27.75 -6.50 16.92
N ASP A 61 -27.58 -7.66 16.28
CA ASP A 61 -27.69 -8.99 16.89
C ASP A 61 -26.39 -9.49 17.56
N ARG A 62 -25.28 -8.73 17.48
CA ARG A 62 -23.95 -9.12 17.98
C ARG A 62 -23.31 -8.06 18.90
N LEU A 63 -24.14 -7.28 19.57
CA LEU A 63 -23.67 -6.30 20.55
C LEU A 63 -22.78 -6.98 21.61
N TYR A 64 -21.66 -6.33 21.97
CA TYR A 64 -20.64 -6.79 22.93
C TYR A 64 -19.71 -7.93 22.48
N VAL A 65 -19.74 -8.35 21.22
CA VAL A 65 -18.83 -9.39 20.70
C VAL A 65 -17.65 -8.76 19.94
N ASN A 66 -16.42 -9.21 20.23
CA ASN A 66 -15.17 -8.80 19.54
C ASN A 66 -15.00 -7.28 19.44
N LEU A 67 -15.24 -6.57 20.54
CA LEU A 67 -15.23 -5.09 20.58
C LEU A 67 -13.85 -4.48 20.31
N ASP A 68 -12.79 -5.23 20.55
CA ASP A 68 -11.40 -4.83 20.27
C ASP A 68 -11.10 -4.77 18.78
N ASP A 69 -11.91 -5.42 17.96
CA ASP A 69 -11.70 -5.62 16.53
C ASP A 69 -12.33 -4.50 15.67
N GLY A 70 -13.01 -3.55 16.31
CA GLY A 70 -13.81 -2.52 15.65
C GLY A 70 -13.01 -1.51 14.83
N LEU A 71 -11.73 -1.31 15.16
CA LEU A 71 -10.80 -0.45 14.42
C LEU A 71 -9.54 -1.20 13.97
N ASP A 72 -9.61 -2.52 13.79
CA ASP A 72 -8.48 -3.32 13.28
C ASP A 72 -7.81 -2.64 12.07
N PRO A 73 -6.46 -2.60 11.98
CA PRO A 73 -5.79 -1.81 10.97
C PRO A 73 -6.19 -2.13 9.53
N ILE A 74 -6.45 -3.40 9.20
CA ILE A 74 -6.85 -3.80 7.85
C ILE A 74 -8.25 -3.25 7.55
N LYS A 75 -9.18 -3.41 8.49
CA LYS A 75 -10.55 -2.89 8.34
C LYS A 75 -10.53 -1.36 8.25
N LEU A 76 -9.69 -0.69 9.05
CA LEU A 76 -9.59 0.77 9.08
C LEU A 76 -9.03 1.30 7.75
N THR A 77 -7.93 0.74 7.24
CA THR A 77 -7.37 1.10 5.93
C THR A 77 -8.41 1.01 4.81
N ARG A 78 -9.23 -0.05 4.82
CA ARG A 78 -10.32 -0.23 3.87
C ARG A 78 -11.39 0.86 4.02
N ALA A 79 -11.85 1.13 5.23
CA ALA A 79 -12.84 2.18 5.49
C ALA A 79 -12.34 3.58 5.08
N LEU A 80 -11.04 3.88 5.27
CA LEU A 80 -10.42 5.11 4.79
C LEU A 80 -10.46 5.19 3.26
N SER A 81 -10.22 4.06 2.58
CA SER A 81 -10.18 3.98 1.11
C SER A 81 -11.55 4.10 0.43
N GLU A 82 -12.62 3.89 1.17
CA GLU A 82 -14.00 4.04 0.69
C GLU A 82 -14.53 5.48 0.82
N THR A 83 -13.73 6.40 1.37
CA THR A 83 -14.15 7.80 1.53
C THR A 83 -14.18 8.55 0.20
N PRO A 84 -15.03 9.60 0.07
CA PRO A 84 -14.99 10.48 -1.10
C PRO A 84 -13.62 11.13 -1.31
N ALA A 85 -12.92 11.48 -0.22
CA ALA A 85 -11.58 12.04 -0.27
C ALA A 85 -10.57 11.07 -0.89
N ALA A 86 -10.65 9.77 -0.54
CA ALA A 86 -9.81 8.74 -1.13
C ALA A 86 -10.09 8.51 -2.62
N SER A 87 -11.37 8.62 -3.02
CA SER A 87 -11.77 8.46 -4.43
C SER A 87 -11.22 9.56 -5.35
N ALA A 88 -10.93 10.74 -4.80
CA ALA A 88 -10.34 11.86 -5.53
C ALA A 88 -8.79 11.85 -5.54
N ALA A 89 -8.15 10.96 -4.76
CA ALA A 89 -6.70 10.89 -4.66
C ALA A 89 -6.09 10.01 -5.76
N THR A 90 -4.84 10.31 -6.14
CA THR A 90 -4.09 9.54 -7.15
C THR A 90 -3.83 8.09 -6.71
N LEU A 91 -3.67 7.86 -5.41
CA LEU A 91 -3.50 6.55 -4.79
C LEU A 91 -4.49 6.41 -3.64
N SER A 92 -5.08 5.22 -3.48
CA SER A 92 -5.92 4.94 -2.32
C SER A 92 -5.08 4.86 -1.03
N PRO A 93 -5.68 5.14 0.14
CA PRO A 93 -5.05 4.91 1.43
C PRO A 93 -4.42 3.52 1.56
N THR A 94 -5.10 2.48 1.04
CA THR A 94 -4.58 1.10 0.99
C THR A 94 -3.23 1.01 0.30
N VAL A 95 -3.10 1.60 -0.88
CA VAL A 95 -1.83 1.59 -1.61
C VAL A 95 -0.76 2.39 -0.88
N LYS A 96 -1.10 3.59 -0.38
CA LYS A 96 -0.14 4.46 0.31
C LYS A 96 0.46 3.80 1.55
N VAL A 97 -0.37 3.18 2.39
CA VAL A 97 0.13 2.47 3.58
C VAL A 97 0.90 1.20 3.21
N SER A 98 0.52 0.53 2.11
CA SER A 98 1.27 -0.60 1.57
C SER A 98 2.67 -0.17 1.10
N ILE A 99 2.81 0.98 0.43
CA ILE A 99 4.09 1.56 0.01
C ILE A 99 4.97 1.81 1.24
N ALA A 100 4.45 2.54 2.22
CA ALA A 100 5.16 2.88 3.45
C ALA A 100 5.63 1.64 4.24
N LYS A 101 4.84 0.57 4.23
CA LYS A 101 5.14 -0.67 4.95
C LYS A 101 6.06 -1.62 4.18
N ASN A 102 5.81 -1.79 2.89
CA ASN A 102 6.37 -2.91 2.11
C ASN A 102 7.49 -2.51 1.15
N TYR A 103 7.51 -1.26 0.67
CA TYR A 103 8.46 -0.78 -0.33
C TYR A 103 9.48 0.19 0.25
N ASP A 104 9.03 1.29 0.88
CA ASP A 104 9.91 2.38 1.35
C ASP A 104 11.07 1.89 2.23
N PRO A 105 10.88 0.96 3.20
CA PRO A 105 11.97 0.48 4.04
C PRO A 105 13.06 -0.30 3.29
N LYS A 106 12.77 -0.77 2.07
CA LYS A 106 13.66 -1.61 1.25
C LYS A 106 14.15 -0.90 -0.01
N ALA A 107 13.56 0.24 -0.37
CA ALA A 107 13.76 0.88 -1.67
C ALA A 107 15.24 1.13 -1.99
N GLU A 108 16.00 1.69 -1.04
CA GLU A 108 17.42 1.98 -1.25
C GLU A 108 18.27 0.71 -1.30
N GLN A 109 17.99 -0.28 -0.45
CA GLN A 109 18.68 -1.57 -0.49
C GLN A 109 18.50 -2.27 -1.84
N LEU A 110 17.27 -2.26 -2.37
CA LEU A 110 16.96 -2.83 -3.69
C LEU A 110 17.70 -2.06 -4.80
N ARG A 111 17.67 -0.72 -4.74
CA ARG A 111 18.36 0.14 -5.72
C ARG A 111 19.86 -0.15 -5.76
N VAL A 112 20.51 -0.19 -4.59
CA VAL A 112 21.95 -0.49 -4.47
C VAL A 112 22.27 -1.87 -5.03
N ALA A 113 21.50 -2.89 -4.67
CA ALA A 113 21.75 -4.26 -5.13
C ALA A 113 21.69 -4.39 -6.66
N VAL A 114 20.76 -3.68 -7.32
CA VAL A 114 20.70 -3.65 -8.79
C VAL A 114 21.83 -2.80 -9.36
N ALA A 115 22.04 -1.59 -8.83
CA ALA A 115 23.06 -0.63 -9.28
C ALA A 115 24.47 -1.21 -9.26
N GLU A 116 24.85 -1.90 -8.18
CA GLU A 116 26.15 -2.57 -8.03
C GLU A 116 26.32 -3.70 -9.05
N ALA A 117 25.25 -4.47 -9.30
CA ALA A 117 25.32 -5.61 -10.22
C ALA A 117 25.55 -5.21 -11.68
N VAL A 118 25.12 -4.00 -12.08
CA VAL A 118 25.30 -3.45 -13.43
C VAL A 118 26.34 -2.34 -13.51
N ASN A 119 27.04 -2.04 -12.41
CA ASN A 119 28.03 -0.97 -12.31
C ASN A 119 27.50 0.42 -12.74
N VAL A 120 26.27 0.75 -12.31
CA VAL A 120 25.64 2.07 -12.54
C VAL A 120 25.20 2.65 -11.19
N PRO A 121 26.09 3.35 -10.46
CA PRO A 121 25.81 3.80 -9.09
C PRO A 121 24.60 4.74 -8.95
N ASP A 122 24.31 5.53 -9.99
CA ASP A 122 23.19 6.46 -10.07
C ASP A 122 21.92 5.85 -10.70
N LEU A 123 21.87 4.52 -10.87
CA LEU A 123 20.69 3.81 -11.33
C LEU A 123 19.50 4.10 -10.40
N LYS A 124 18.35 4.37 -11.01
CA LYS A 124 17.08 4.55 -10.35
C LYS A 124 16.17 3.35 -10.57
N LEU A 125 15.54 2.89 -9.50
CA LEU A 125 14.38 2.00 -9.58
C LEU A 125 13.13 2.85 -9.53
N VAL A 126 12.32 2.78 -10.59
CA VAL A 126 11.08 3.56 -10.73
C VAL A 126 9.91 2.60 -10.54
N PRO A 127 9.31 2.53 -9.33
CA PRO A 127 8.22 1.59 -9.03
C PRO A 127 6.93 1.92 -9.79
N ASN A 128 6.79 3.18 -10.25
CA ASN A 128 5.70 3.65 -11.10
C ASN A 128 4.29 3.43 -10.51
N PHE A 129 4.15 3.59 -9.19
CA PHE A 129 2.93 3.22 -8.45
C PHE A 129 1.66 3.88 -8.97
N GLU A 130 1.67 5.17 -9.26
CA GLU A 130 0.49 5.90 -9.74
C GLU A 130 -0.01 5.38 -11.09
N HIS A 131 0.92 5.11 -12.02
CA HIS A 131 0.59 4.54 -13.32
C HIS A 131 0.02 3.13 -13.18
N ASN A 132 0.73 2.25 -12.49
CA ASN A 132 0.34 0.85 -12.33
C ASN A 132 -0.99 0.74 -11.54
N TYR A 133 -1.20 1.60 -10.55
CA TYR A 133 -2.48 1.72 -9.85
C TYR A 133 -3.61 2.15 -10.80
N GLY A 134 -3.39 3.21 -11.58
CA GLY A 134 -4.36 3.70 -12.55
C GLY A 134 -4.75 2.65 -13.59
N ALA A 135 -3.78 1.92 -14.11
CA ALA A 135 -4.01 0.84 -15.07
C ALA A 135 -4.82 -0.32 -14.46
N MET A 136 -4.50 -0.74 -13.24
CA MET A 136 -5.25 -1.77 -12.53
C MET A 136 -6.69 -1.33 -12.22
N LYS A 137 -6.90 -0.06 -11.87
CA LYS A 137 -8.24 0.52 -11.71
C LYS A 137 -9.01 0.54 -13.03
N ALA A 138 -8.36 0.92 -14.14
CA ALA A 138 -8.98 0.93 -15.46
C ALA A 138 -9.35 -0.49 -15.92
N ALA A 139 -8.48 -1.47 -15.72
CA ALA A 139 -8.74 -2.88 -16.01
C ALA A 139 -9.95 -3.39 -15.21
N GLN A 140 -10.01 -3.10 -13.90
CA GLN A 140 -11.15 -3.44 -13.06
C GLN A 140 -12.46 -2.81 -13.57
N ALA A 141 -12.43 -1.53 -13.96
CA ALA A 141 -13.60 -0.83 -14.51
C ALA A 141 -14.05 -1.40 -15.87
N ALA A 142 -13.12 -1.93 -16.66
CA ALA A 142 -13.40 -2.62 -17.91
C ALA A 142 -13.88 -4.08 -17.73
N GLY A 143 -14.08 -4.53 -16.49
CA GLY A 143 -14.52 -5.90 -16.19
C GLY A 143 -13.42 -6.96 -16.31
N VAL A 144 -12.15 -6.55 -16.42
CA VAL A 144 -11.01 -7.48 -16.36
C VAL A 144 -10.88 -8.00 -14.93
N SER A 145 -10.76 -9.31 -14.79
CA SER A 145 -10.57 -9.96 -13.49
C SER A 145 -9.23 -9.56 -12.88
N VAL A 146 -9.25 -8.58 -11.98
CA VAL A 146 -8.12 -8.23 -11.11
C VAL A 146 -8.15 -9.05 -9.83
N ARG A 147 -6.98 -9.46 -9.34
CA ARG A 147 -6.86 -10.22 -8.09
C ARG A 147 -7.51 -9.45 -6.93
N SER A 148 -8.31 -10.13 -6.10
CA SER A 148 -8.83 -9.53 -4.87
C SER A 148 -7.69 -9.09 -3.94
N GLY A 149 -7.78 -7.87 -3.40
CA GLY A 149 -6.75 -7.28 -2.55
C GLY A 149 -5.48 -6.84 -3.28
N TRP A 150 -5.54 -6.63 -4.61
CA TRP A 150 -4.37 -6.18 -5.38
C TRP A 150 -3.78 -4.85 -4.89
N GLU A 151 -4.59 -3.93 -4.37
CA GLU A 151 -4.12 -2.64 -3.84
C GLU A 151 -3.14 -2.82 -2.67
N ASP A 152 -3.47 -3.73 -1.74
CA ASP A 152 -2.59 -4.05 -0.61
C ASP A 152 -1.32 -4.78 -1.07
N ALA A 153 -1.43 -5.59 -2.12
CA ALA A 153 -0.32 -6.35 -2.66
C ALA A 153 0.62 -5.53 -3.56
N LEU A 154 0.20 -4.37 -4.08
CA LEU A 154 0.91 -3.64 -5.12
C LEU A 154 2.36 -3.31 -4.73
N ALA A 155 2.56 -2.68 -3.58
CA ALA A 155 3.91 -2.29 -3.13
C ALA A 155 4.82 -3.48 -2.82
N ARG A 156 4.25 -4.53 -2.21
CA ARG A 156 4.98 -5.78 -1.97
C ARG A 156 5.41 -6.42 -3.28
N ALA A 157 4.50 -6.56 -4.24
CA ALA A 157 4.80 -7.15 -5.54
C ALA A 157 5.90 -6.36 -6.26
N THR A 158 5.84 -5.02 -6.22
CA THR A 158 6.90 -4.17 -6.78
C THR A 158 8.26 -4.41 -6.14
N ALA A 159 8.32 -4.51 -4.81
CA ALA A 159 9.56 -4.84 -4.10
C ALA A 159 10.08 -6.24 -4.50
N ASP A 160 9.18 -7.22 -4.61
CA ASP A 160 9.52 -8.59 -4.99
C ASP A 160 10.09 -8.65 -6.42
N TYR A 161 9.52 -7.90 -7.38
CA TYR A 161 10.05 -7.81 -8.74
C TYR A 161 11.48 -7.23 -8.81
N PHE A 162 11.75 -6.15 -8.08
CA PHE A 162 13.11 -5.58 -8.05
C PHE A 162 14.10 -6.46 -7.30
N ALA A 163 13.66 -7.15 -6.23
CA ALA A 163 14.48 -8.12 -5.53
C ALA A 163 14.86 -9.29 -6.45
N GLU A 164 13.89 -9.77 -7.24
CA GLU A 164 14.14 -10.85 -8.21
C GLU A 164 15.07 -10.38 -9.34
N LEU A 165 14.93 -9.14 -9.83
CA LEU A 165 15.89 -8.58 -10.77
C LEU A 165 17.33 -8.60 -10.22
N ALA A 166 17.54 -8.11 -9.00
CA ALA A 166 18.85 -8.16 -8.35
C ALA A 166 19.38 -9.60 -8.21
N SER A 167 18.49 -10.54 -7.83
CA SER A 167 18.81 -11.97 -7.73
C SER A 167 19.26 -12.55 -9.07
N GLN A 168 18.57 -12.24 -10.16
CA GLN A 168 18.91 -12.72 -11.50
C GLN A 168 20.24 -12.14 -11.99
N LEU A 169 20.48 -10.84 -11.81
CA LEU A 169 21.75 -10.21 -12.18
C LEU A 169 22.93 -10.87 -11.44
N LYS A 170 22.75 -11.17 -10.15
CA LYS A 170 23.74 -11.90 -9.35
C LYS A 170 23.94 -13.33 -9.84
N ARG A 171 22.85 -14.06 -10.11
CA ARG A 171 22.89 -15.45 -10.62
C ARG A 171 23.64 -15.55 -11.94
N HIS A 172 23.47 -14.55 -12.81
CA HIS A 172 24.14 -14.46 -14.10
C HIS A 172 25.53 -13.84 -14.04
N LYS A 173 26.03 -13.48 -12.84
CA LYS A 173 27.37 -12.93 -12.62
C LYS A 173 27.66 -11.66 -13.43
N ILE A 174 26.65 -10.83 -13.69
CA ILE A 174 26.80 -9.57 -14.44
C ILE A 174 27.83 -8.64 -13.77
N ALA A 175 27.91 -8.66 -12.44
CA ALA A 175 28.87 -7.87 -11.67
C ALA A 175 30.36 -8.16 -11.99
N THR A 176 30.65 -9.29 -12.64
CA THR A 176 32.01 -9.69 -13.03
C THR A 176 32.21 -9.77 -14.55
N ASP A 177 31.24 -9.29 -15.32
CA ASP A 177 31.25 -9.34 -16.78
C ASP A 177 31.15 -7.92 -17.35
N ASP A 178 32.30 -7.34 -17.69
CA ASP A 178 32.41 -5.96 -18.18
C ASP A 178 31.59 -5.76 -19.47
N ILE A 179 31.52 -6.76 -20.35
CA ILE A 179 30.77 -6.67 -21.61
C ILE A 179 29.27 -6.54 -21.33
N LEU A 180 28.76 -7.31 -20.36
CA LEU A 180 27.34 -7.23 -20.00
C LEU A 180 26.98 -5.96 -19.23
N GLN A 181 27.91 -5.41 -18.45
CA GLN A 181 27.74 -4.10 -17.81
C GLN A 181 27.68 -2.98 -18.84
N GLU A 182 28.61 -2.96 -19.80
CA GLU A 182 28.61 -1.99 -20.89
C GLU A 182 27.34 -2.10 -21.74
N ALA A 183 26.95 -3.33 -22.12
CA ALA A 183 25.72 -3.57 -22.87
C ALA A 183 24.46 -3.08 -22.11
N PHE A 184 24.43 -3.22 -20.78
CA PHE A 184 23.34 -2.67 -19.97
C PHE A 184 23.29 -1.15 -20.07
N VAL A 185 24.43 -0.46 -19.95
CA VAL A 185 24.49 1.01 -20.04
C VAL A 185 24.04 1.52 -21.41
N ASP A 186 24.42 0.82 -22.48
CA ASP A 186 24.03 1.17 -23.85
C ASP A 186 22.52 1.05 -24.06
N VAL A 187 21.91 -0.04 -23.55
CA VAL A 187 20.47 -0.29 -23.72
C VAL A 187 19.64 0.57 -22.75
N VAL A 188 20.08 0.71 -21.51
CA VAL A 188 19.38 1.45 -20.44
C VAL A 188 19.98 2.85 -20.28
N SER A 189 19.98 3.60 -21.37
CA SER A 189 20.60 4.94 -21.46
C SER A 189 20.08 5.97 -20.44
N LYS A 190 18.84 5.79 -19.94
CA LYS A 190 18.26 6.64 -18.89
C LYS A 190 18.67 6.27 -17.48
N ARG A 191 19.37 5.14 -17.29
CA ARG A 191 19.74 4.58 -15.98
C ARG A 191 18.52 4.40 -15.07
N GLU A 192 17.39 4.02 -15.66
CA GLU A 192 16.11 3.83 -14.99
C GLU A 192 15.58 2.44 -15.30
N VAL A 193 15.28 1.68 -14.26
CA VAL A 193 14.49 0.45 -14.36
C VAL A 193 13.09 0.76 -13.89
N VAL A 194 12.13 0.73 -14.81
CA VAL A 194 10.73 1.07 -14.55
C VAL A 194 9.88 -0.19 -14.51
N LEU A 195 9.11 -0.40 -13.44
CA LEU A 195 8.08 -1.44 -13.41
C LEU A 195 6.81 -0.92 -14.09
N ARG A 196 6.30 -1.66 -15.08
CA ARG A 196 5.08 -1.32 -15.84
C ARG A 196 4.14 -2.51 -15.86
N ASP A 197 2.84 -2.23 -15.80
CA ASP A 197 1.76 -3.20 -16.07
C ASP A 197 1.63 -3.58 -17.56
#